data_AF-A0A7G1Q9V6-F1
#
_entry.id   AF-A0A7G1Q9V6-F1
#
_cell.length_a   1.000
_cell.length_b   1.000
_cell.length_c   1.000
_cell.angle_alpha   90.00
_cell.angle_beta   90.00
_cell.angle_gamma   90.00
#
_symmetry.space_group_name_H-M   'P 1'
#
loop_
_entity.id
_entity.type
_entity.pdbx_description
1 polymer ?
#
loop_
_entity_poly.entity_id
_entity_poly.type
_entity_poly.pdbx_seq_one_letter_code
_entity_poly.pdbx_strand_id
1 'polypeptide(L)'
;MITNVIPDLEMISKGQYFPLYLYEKISSEKQDLFTHSSLQSGYQQVDGITNETLTHFQNTYKNKICKADIFYYIYDVLHCENYRGQYKDNLSKQLPRIFLAKNYAIFTALSQAGRRLADLHLNYESALPYPVTFLGTLIHKGTDFVNARPEHFYARKMKFVKKEDRTRVIYNDFITIEISQSVPTYNYVVNGKSALEWVIKRQSVRQDKDSQIKNNANDWANKTMDNRGYPLELVQRVITVSLETMKIVAEISQLGEIETIALAEAILPVSHLL
;
A
#
# COMPACT_ATOMS: atom_id res chain seq x y z
N MET A 1 4.42 -1.56 -3.14
CA MET A 1 3.09 -1.15 -2.64
C MET A 1 2.09 -1.40 -3.75
N ILE A 2 0.95 -2.01 -3.43
CA ILE A 2 -0.15 -2.22 -4.37
C ILE A 2 -0.93 -0.91 -4.57
N THR A 3 -1.58 -0.74 -5.71
CA THR A 3 -2.43 0.41 -6.01
C THR A 3 -3.57 0.01 -6.96
N ASN A 4 -4.70 0.69 -6.86
CA ASN A 4 -5.87 0.59 -7.75
C ASN A 4 -6.02 1.82 -8.67
N VAL A 5 -5.07 2.75 -8.63
CA VAL A 5 -5.00 3.91 -9.54
C VAL A 5 -3.75 3.82 -10.41
N ILE A 6 -3.71 4.62 -11.48
CA ILE A 6 -2.53 4.69 -12.35
C ILE A 6 -1.36 5.24 -11.53
N PRO A 7 -0.28 4.45 -11.33
CA PRO A 7 0.83 4.90 -10.53
C PRO A 7 1.73 5.85 -11.32
N ASP A 8 2.24 6.87 -10.63
CA ASP A 8 3.30 7.73 -11.17
C ASP A 8 4.64 6.97 -11.24
N LEU A 9 5.50 7.36 -12.18
CA LEU A 9 6.83 6.75 -12.33
C LEU A 9 7.69 6.88 -11.06
N GLU A 10 7.51 7.96 -10.30
CA GLU A 10 8.26 8.27 -9.08
C GLU A 10 7.47 7.93 -7.79
N MET A 11 6.40 7.13 -7.89
CA MET A 11 5.66 6.64 -6.71
C MET A 11 6.58 5.83 -5.78
N ILE A 12 7.36 4.93 -6.37
CA ILE A 12 8.53 4.26 -5.77
C ILE A 12 9.67 4.53 -6.74
N SER A 13 10.84 4.98 -6.28
CA SER A 13 11.90 5.51 -7.17
C SER A 13 12.23 4.53 -8.31
N LYS A 14 11.93 4.93 -9.56
CA LYS A 14 12.04 4.07 -10.76
C LYS A 14 11.30 2.73 -10.63
N GLY A 15 10.09 2.78 -10.08
CA GLY A 15 9.29 1.61 -9.75
C GLY A 15 8.91 0.78 -10.98
N GLN A 16 8.85 -0.53 -10.79
CA GLN A 16 8.21 -1.45 -11.74
C GLN A 16 6.85 -1.89 -11.21
N TYR A 17 5.91 -2.09 -12.12
CA TYR A 17 4.52 -2.41 -11.81
C TYR A 17 4.16 -3.74 -12.42
N PHE A 18 3.63 -4.63 -11.59
CA PHE A 18 3.17 -5.95 -11.99
C PHE A 18 1.64 -5.99 -11.90
N PRO A 19 0.94 -5.89 -13.04
CA PRO A 19 -0.51 -5.74 -13.03
C PRO A 19 -1.20 -7.07 -12.73
N LEU A 20 -2.35 -7.01 -12.05
CA LEU A 20 -3.23 -8.18 -11.90
C LEU A 20 -3.92 -8.52 -13.23
N TYR A 21 -4.19 -7.51 -14.07
CA TYR A 21 -4.86 -7.65 -15.36
C TYR A 21 -4.15 -6.87 -16.46
N LEU A 22 -4.13 -7.46 -17.65
CA LEU A 22 -3.69 -6.86 -18.91
C LEU A 22 -4.91 -6.61 -19.81
N TYR A 23 -4.77 -5.67 -20.75
CA TYR A 23 -5.81 -5.36 -21.72
C TYR A 23 -5.25 -5.54 -23.13
N GLU A 24 -5.79 -6.51 -23.86
CA GLU A 24 -5.35 -6.86 -25.22
C GLU A 24 -6.39 -6.43 -26.24
N LYS A 25 -5.92 -5.93 -27.39
CA LYS A 25 -6.82 -5.52 -28.47
C LYS A 25 -7.44 -6.76 -29.11
N ILE A 26 -8.76 -6.77 -29.22
CA ILE A 26 -9.48 -7.88 -29.86
C ILE A 26 -9.23 -7.79 -31.37
N SER A 27 -8.71 -8.88 -31.96
CA SER A 27 -8.54 -8.98 -33.40
C SER A 27 -9.91 -9.06 -34.09
N SER A 28 -10.06 -8.37 -35.22
CA SER A 28 -11.29 -8.26 -36.01
C SER A 28 -11.84 -9.60 -36.53
N GLU A 29 -11.06 -10.69 -36.47
CA GLU A 29 -11.45 -12.03 -36.91
C GLU A 29 -12.28 -12.81 -35.87
N LYS A 30 -12.35 -12.34 -34.61
CA LYS A 30 -13.13 -12.97 -33.51
C LYS A 30 -14.37 -12.17 -33.11
N GLN A 31 -14.88 -11.29 -33.98
CA GLN A 31 -16.15 -10.60 -33.75
C GLN A 31 -17.31 -11.56 -34.02
N ASP A 32 -17.60 -12.40 -33.03
CA ASP A 32 -18.80 -13.22 -33.01
C ASP A 32 -20.03 -12.32 -32.80
N LEU A 33 -21.10 -12.52 -33.58
CA LEU A 33 -22.28 -11.65 -33.68
C LEU A 33 -22.99 -11.44 -32.32
N PHE A 34 -22.70 -12.29 -31.33
CA PHE A 34 -23.26 -12.26 -29.97
C PHE A 34 -22.35 -11.60 -28.91
N THR A 35 -21.14 -11.15 -29.25
CA THR A 35 -20.20 -10.50 -28.29
C THR A 35 -20.44 -9.00 -28.11
N HIS A 36 -21.42 -8.43 -28.82
CA HIS A 36 -21.68 -6.99 -28.86
C HIS A 36 -22.23 -6.36 -27.56
N SER A 37 -22.51 -7.13 -26.51
CA SER A 37 -23.13 -6.60 -25.29
C SER A 37 -22.15 -6.26 -24.15
N SER A 38 -20.88 -6.69 -24.20
CA SER A 38 -19.95 -6.52 -23.07
C SER A 38 -18.65 -5.75 -23.37
N LEU A 39 -18.36 -5.42 -24.63
CA LEU A 39 -17.05 -4.90 -25.04
C LEU A 39 -17.16 -3.59 -25.82
N GLN A 40 -17.45 -2.48 -25.12
CA GLN A 40 -17.55 -1.14 -25.70
C GLN A 40 -16.21 -0.56 -26.21
N SER A 41 -15.05 -1.08 -25.78
CA SER A 41 -13.74 -0.46 -26.03
C SER A 41 -12.86 -1.19 -27.06
N GLY A 42 -13.26 -2.37 -27.55
CA GLY A 42 -12.42 -3.19 -28.45
C GLY A 42 -11.21 -3.86 -27.78
N TYR A 43 -11.14 -3.86 -26.45
CA TYR A 43 -10.12 -4.55 -25.66
C TYR A 43 -10.74 -5.63 -24.78
N GLN A 44 -10.05 -6.77 -24.63
CA GLN A 44 -10.39 -7.84 -23.70
C GLN A 44 -9.45 -7.78 -22.49
N GLN A 45 -10.00 -7.95 -21.29
CA GLN A 45 -9.23 -8.12 -20.07
C GLN A 45 -8.68 -9.55 -19.99
N VAL A 46 -7.38 -9.68 -19.71
CA VAL A 46 -6.63 -10.93 -19.53
C VAL A 46 -5.93 -10.87 -18.18
N ASP A 47 -5.71 -11.99 -17.51
CA ASP A 47 -4.93 -11.99 -16.25
C ASP A 47 -3.44 -11.70 -16.52
N GLY A 48 -2.79 -10.96 -15.61
CA GLY A 48 -1.34 -10.79 -15.64
C GLY A 48 -0.57 -12.08 -15.31
N ILE A 49 -1.11 -12.91 -14.41
CA ILE A 49 -0.50 -14.22 -14.13
C ILE A 49 -0.68 -15.15 -15.32
N THR A 50 0.42 -15.68 -15.83
CA THR A 50 0.43 -16.60 -16.98
C THR A 50 -0.19 -17.96 -16.64
N ASN A 51 -0.71 -18.66 -17.65
CA ASN A 51 -1.29 -19.99 -17.45
C ASN A 51 -0.21 -21.02 -17.08
N GLU A 52 1.00 -20.85 -17.61
CA GLU A 52 2.17 -21.67 -17.29
C GLU A 52 2.52 -21.56 -15.81
N THR A 53 2.50 -20.34 -15.25
CA THR A 53 2.71 -20.10 -13.83
C THR A 53 1.61 -20.76 -12.99
N LEU A 54 0.35 -20.62 -13.39
CA LEU A 54 -0.77 -21.26 -12.71
C LEU A 54 -0.60 -22.79 -12.68
N THR A 55 -0.31 -23.40 -13.83
CA THR A 55 -0.07 -24.85 -13.94
C THR A 55 1.11 -25.29 -13.10
N HIS A 56 2.19 -24.51 -13.06
CA HIS A 56 3.35 -24.81 -12.22
C HIS A 56 2.97 -24.88 -10.73
N PHE A 57 2.27 -23.87 -10.21
CA PHE A 57 1.81 -23.88 -8.81
C PHE A 57 0.83 -25.04 -8.54
N GLN A 58 -0.12 -25.30 -9.43
CA GLN A 58 -1.07 -26.40 -9.27
C GLN A 58 -0.38 -27.77 -9.26
N ASN A 59 0.63 -27.97 -10.10
CA ASN A 59 1.41 -29.21 -10.13
C ASN A 59 2.28 -29.40 -8.90
N THR A 60 2.93 -28.33 -8.41
CA THR A 60 3.77 -28.37 -7.21
C THR A 60 2.96 -28.73 -5.97
N TYR A 61 1.81 -28.08 -5.75
CA TYR A 61 1.02 -28.27 -4.53
C TYR A 61 -0.08 -29.31 -4.65
N LYS A 62 -0.38 -29.80 -5.87
CA LYS A 62 -1.46 -30.75 -6.18
C LYS A 62 -2.81 -30.31 -5.60
N ASN A 63 -3.08 -29.01 -5.66
CA ASN A 63 -4.24 -28.36 -5.06
C ASN A 63 -4.87 -27.34 -6.01
N LYS A 64 -6.13 -26.99 -5.75
CA LYS A 64 -6.85 -25.97 -6.51
C LYS A 64 -6.37 -24.57 -6.13
N ILE A 65 -5.53 -23.99 -6.98
CA ILE A 65 -4.99 -22.63 -6.85
C ILE A 65 -5.53 -21.80 -8.01
N CYS A 66 -5.92 -20.55 -7.74
CA CYS A 66 -6.26 -19.58 -8.78
C CYS A 66 -5.17 -18.51 -8.92
N LYS A 67 -5.18 -17.78 -10.04
CA LYS A 67 -4.19 -16.73 -10.34
C LYS A 67 -4.15 -15.62 -9.30
N ALA A 68 -5.29 -15.24 -8.76
CA ALA A 68 -5.36 -14.26 -7.68
C ALA A 68 -4.61 -14.73 -6.42
N ASP A 69 -4.66 -16.03 -6.09
CA ASP A 69 -3.92 -16.56 -4.93
C ASP A 69 -2.42 -16.38 -5.11
N ILE A 70 -1.90 -16.59 -6.33
CA ILE A 70 -0.50 -16.40 -6.69
C ILE A 70 -0.12 -14.91 -6.62
N PHE A 71 -0.97 -14.03 -7.14
CA PHE A 71 -0.73 -12.58 -7.09
C PHE A 71 -0.58 -12.07 -5.64
N TYR A 72 -1.50 -12.43 -4.76
CA TYR A 72 -1.44 -12.02 -3.36
C TYR A 72 -0.32 -12.74 -2.58
N TYR A 73 -0.02 -13.98 -2.93
CA TYR A 73 1.16 -14.69 -2.40
C TYR A 73 2.45 -13.93 -2.70
N ILE A 74 2.65 -13.46 -3.94
CA ILE A 74 3.82 -12.64 -4.32
C ILE A 74 3.85 -11.35 -3.49
N TYR A 75 2.71 -10.69 -3.32
CA TYR A 75 2.63 -9.47 -2.53
C TYR A 75 3.11 -9.70 -1.10
N ASP A 76 2.71 -10.82 -0.48
CA ASP A 76 3.11 -11.19 0.88
C ASP A 76 4.60 -11.51 1.01
N VAL A 77 5.14 -12.31 0.10
CA VAL A 77 6.57 -12.65 0.07
C VAL A 77 7.44 -11.39 0.02
N LEU A 78 7.02 -10.38 -0.73
CA LEU A 78 7.74 -9.09 -0.82
C LEU A 78 7.67 -8.26 0.48
N HIS A 79 6.76 -8.57 1.40
CA HIS A 79 6.66 -7.96 2.73
C HIS A 79 7.40 -8.74 3.81
N CYS A 80 7.74 -10.02 3.57
CA CYS A 80 8.48 -10.85 4.52
C CYS A 80 9.86 -10.24 4.84
N GLU A 81 10.11 -9.97 6.12
CA GLU A 81 11.37 -9.36 6.58
C GLU A 81 12.56 -10.29 6.34
N ASN A 82 12.38 -11.59 6.57
CA ASN A 82 13.40 -12.60 6.30
C ASN A 82 13.81 -12.58 4.82
N TYR A 83 12.85 -12.46 3.90
CA TYR A 83 13.10 -12.32 2.45
C TYR A 83 13.88 -11.08 2.09
N ARG A 84 13.44 -9.93 2.61
CA ARG A 84 14.11 -8.66 2.35
C ARG A 84 15.51 -8.61 2.95
N GLY A 85 15.73 -9.27 4.09
CA GLY A 85 17.01 -9.39 4.76
C GLY A 85 17.99 -10.28 3.97
N GLN A 86 17.57 -11.52 3.67
CA GLN A 86 18.41 -12.50 2.97
C GLN A 86 18.80 -12.04 1.56
N TYR A 87 17.87 -11.42 0.82
CA TYR A 87 18.08 -11.03 -0.58
C TYR A 87 18.34 -9.54 -0.76
N LYS A 88 18.71 -8.80 0.30
CA LYS A 88 18.92 -7.34 0.27
C LYS A 88 19.82 -6.87 -0.88
N ASP A 89 20.97 -7.53 -1.06
CA ASP A 89 21.94 -7.16 -2.10
C ASP A 89 21.38 -7.41 -3.50
N ASN A 90 20.62 -8.48 -3.69
CA ASN A 90 19.99 -8.83 -4.96
C ASN A 90 18.86 -7.86 -5.29
N LEU A 91 18.00 -7.55 -4.34
CA LEU A 91 16.87 -6.62 -4.51
C LEU A 91 17.33 -5.20 -4.88
N SER A 92 18.56 -4.82 -4.54
CA SER A 92 19.14 -3.54 -4.93
C SER A 92 19.65 -3.47 -6.38
N LYS A 93 19.84 -4.64 -7.03
CA LYS A 93 20.53 -4.75 -8.33
C LYS A 93 19.68 -5.38 -9.44
N GLN A 94 18.70 -6.19 -9.09
CA GLN A 94 17.86 -6.93 -10.04
C GLN A 94 16.42 -7.06 -9.56
N LEU A 95 15.54 -7.48 -10.46
CA LEU A 95 14.15 -7.73 -10.11
C LEU A 95 14.02 -8.81 -9.02
N PRO A 96 13.01 -8.70 -8.14
CA PRO A 96 12.76 -9.72 -7.15
C PRO A 96 12.53 -11.08 -7.82
N ARG A 97 12.95 -12.13 -7.11
CA ARG A 97 12.67 -13.51 -7.48
C ARG A 97 11.96 -14.18 -6.32
N ILE A 98 10.85 -14.85 -6.59
CA ILE A 98 9.92 -15.36 -5.58
C ILE A 98 10.18 -16.84 -5.36
N PHE A 99 10.36 -17.24 -4.10
CA PHE A 99 10.48 -18.64 -3.73
C PHE A 99 9.13 -19.34 -3.82
N LEU A 100 9.11 -20.66 -4.04
CA LEU A 100 7.92 -21.48 -3.80
C LEU A 100 7.85 -21.87 -2.33
N ALA A 101 6.68 -21.80 -1.71
CA ALA A 101 6.47 -22.27 -0.35
C ALA A 101 6.75 -23.79 -0.26
N LYS A 102 7.23 -24.23 0.91
CA LYS A 102 7.59 -25.63 1.18
C LYS A 102 6.40 -26.58 1.09
N ASN A 103 5.21 -26.12 1.43
CA ASN A 103 3.98 -26.90 1.33
C ASN A 103 2.78 -25.98 1.08
N TYR A 104 1.63 -26.60 0.76
CA TYR A 104 0.41 -25.89 0.44
C TYR A 104 -0.12 -25.04 1.60
N ALA A 105 0.02 -25.51 2.85
CA ALA A 105 -0.46 -24.76 4.01
C ALA A 105 0.28 -23.42 4.17
N ILE A 106 1.60 -23.42 3.97
CA ILE A 106 2.42 -22.19 3.98
C ILE A 106 2.05 -21.29 2.80
N PHE A 107 1.87 -21.84 1.60
CA PHE A 107 1.39 -21.07 0.45
C PHE A 107 0.06 -20.37 0.74
N THR A 108 -0.91 -21.09 1.30
CA THR A 108 -2.22 -20.53 1.65
C THR A 108 -2.10 -19.47 2.73
N ALA A 109 -1.29 -19.68 3.77
CA ALA A 109 -1.08 -18.68 4.82
C ALA A 109 -0.50 -17.37 4.27
N LEU A 110 0.54 -17.46 3.43
CA LEU A 110 1.16 -16.30 2.77
C LEU A 110 0.17 -15.63 1.80
N SER A 111 -0.57 -16.38 1.00
CA SER A 111 -1.60 -15.82 0.10
C SER A 111 -2.70 -15.07 0.85
N GLN A 112 -3.17 -15.61 1.98
CA GLN A 112 -4.18 -14.97 2.83
C GLN A 112 -3.65 -13.72 3.53
N ALA A 113 -2.42 -13.74 4.01
CA ALA A 113 -1.76 -12.56 4.57
C ALA A 113 -1.57 -11.47 3.51
N GLY A 114 -1.15 -11.84 2.30
CA GLY A 114 -1.04 -10.94 1.15
C GLY A 114 -2.38 -10.31 0.75
N ARG A 115 -3.49 -11.05 0.83
CA ARG A 115 -4.85 -10.52 0.62
C ARG A 115 -5.21 -9.49 1.67
N ARG A 116 -4.94 -9.76 2.96
CA ARG A 116 -5.17 -8.79 4.05
C ARG A 116 -4.33 -7.53 3.89
N LEU A 117 -3.04 -7.68 3.53
CA LEU A 117 -2.16 -6.55 3.23
C LEU A 117 -2.67 -5.75 2.04
N ALA A 118 -3.11 -6.41 0.97
CA ALA A 118 -3.62 -5.73 -0.20
C ALA A 118 -4.90 -4.94 0.10
N ASP A 119 -5.86 -5.56 0.79
CA ASP A 119 -7.11 -4.91 1.21
C ASP A 119 -6.82 -3.66 2.06
N LEU A 120 -5.95 -3.78 3.07
CA LEU A 120 -5.56 -2.67 3.93
C LEU A 120 -4.91 -1.52 3.15
N HIS A 121 -4.02 -1.83 2.19
CA HIS A 121 -3.30 -0.83 1.42
C HIS A 121 -4.14 -0.18 0.32
N LEU A 122 -5.06 -0.92 -0.30
CA LEU A 122 -5.98 -0.37 -1.30
C LEU A 122 -7.05 0.51 -0.64
N ASN A 123 -7.45 0.18 0.60
CA ASN A 123 -8.48 0.88 1.35
C ASN A 123 -7.91 1.76 2.47
N TYR A 124 -6.66 2.23 2.34
CA TYR A 124 -5.98 3.01 3.38
C TYR A 124 -6.72 4.31 3.76
N GLU A 125 -7.44 4.90 2.81
CA GLU A 125 -8.26 6.10 3.02
C GLU A 125 -9.57 5.84 3.76
N SER A 126 -10.00 4.58 3.84
CA SER A 126 -11.25 4.15 4.49
C SER A 126 -11.00 3.39 5.80
N ALA A 127 -9.74 3.20 6.19
CA ALA A 127 -9.38 2.56 7.45
C ALA A 127 -10.01 3.31 8.64
N LEU A 128 -10.24 2.60 9.74
CA LEU A 128 -10.70 3.22 10.98
C LEU A 128 -9.63 4.21 11.50
N PRO A 129 -9.97 5.48 11.79
CA PRO A 129 -9.02 6.43 12.34
C PRO A 129 -8.43 5.92 13.67
N TYR A 130 -7.10 5.90 13.79
CA TYR A 130 -6.44 5.55 15.04
C TYR A 130 -6.76 6.58 16.14
N PRO A 131 -7.05 6.14 17.39
CA PRO A 131 -7.27 7.05 18.51
C PRO A 131 -5.96 7.75 18.88
N VAL A 132 -5.93 9.07 18.69
CA VAL A 132 -4.80 9.94 19.06
C VAL A 132 -5.26 10.99 20.06
N THR A 133 -4.31 11.55 20.82
CA THR A 133 -4.61 12.69 21.69
C THR A 133 -4.41 13.98 20.89
N PHE A 134 -5.43 14.83 20.85
CA PHE A 134 -5.32 16.17 20.27
C PHE A 134 -4.95 17.19 21.34
N LEU A 135 -3.88 17.94 21.09
CA LEU A 135 -3.38 19.05 21.89
C LEU A 135 -3.53 20.35 21.08
N GLY A 136 -3.46 21.49 21.76
CA GLY A 136 -3.46 22.82 21.11
C GLY A 136 -4.58 23.71 21.63
N THR A 137 -4.90 24.76 20.86
CA THR A 137 -5.93 25.74 21.25
C THR A 137 -7.34 25.26 20.91
N LEU A 138 -7.50 24.35 19.95
CA LEU A 138 -8.79 23.77 19.61
C LEU A 138 -9.04 22.54 20.48
N ILE A 139 -10.03 22.64 21.37
CA ILE A 139 -10.34 21.61 22.36
C ILE A 139 -11.11 20.45 21.70
N HIS A 140 -10.65 19.22 21.90
CA HIS A 140 -11.33 18.00 21.47
C HIS A 140 -12.05 17.33 22.65
N LYS A 141 -13.36 17.03 22.52
CA LYS A 141 -14.20 16.41 23.56
C LYS A 141 -14.45 14.91 23.34
N GLY A 142 -13.50 14.23 22.71
CA GLY A 142 -13.54 12.78 22.48
C GLY A 142 -14.19 12.40 21.16
N THR A 143 -15.35 12.95 20.84
CA THR A 143 -16.03 12.68 19.55
C THR A 143 -15.81 13.77 18.51
N ASP A 144 -15.62 15.02 18.93
CA ASP A 144 -15.43 16.17 18.01
C ASP A 144 -14.70 17.35 18.69
N PHE A 145 -14.28 18.31 17.88
CA PHE A 145 -13.69 19.58 18.29
C PHE A 145 -14.76 20.63 18.63
N VAL A 146 -14.55 21.35 19.74
CA VAL A 146 -15.48 22.38 20.23
C VAL A 146 -15.33 23.66 19.42
N ASN A 147 -16.46 24.23 18.96
CA ASN A 147 -16.50 25.47 18.16
C ASN A 147 -15.57 25.43 16.93
N ALA A 148 -15.40 24.24 16.33
CA ALA A 148 -14.53 24.06 15.19
C ALA A 148 -15.07 24.79 13.96
N ARG A 149 -14.16 25.45 13.23
CA ARG A 149 -14.45 26.15 11.99
C ARG A 149 -13.66 25.49 10.85
N PRO A 150 -14.10 25.64 9.60
CA PRO A 150 -13.42 25.08 8.43
C PRO A 150 -11.91 25.37 8.37
N GLU A 151 -11.55 26.60 8.72
CA GLU A 151 -10.19 27.13 8.76
C GLU A 151 -9.29 26.44 9.81
N HIS A 152 -9.87 25.87 10.87
CA HIS A 152 -9.09 25.15 11.89
C HIS A 152 -8.55 23.79 11.39
N PHE A 153 -9.12 23.23 10.32
CA PHE A 153 -8.65 21.98 9.73
C PHE A 153 -7.72 22.20 8.53
N TYR A 154 -7.38 23.44 8.19
CA TYR A 154 -6.54 23.72 7.03
C TYR A 154 -5.08 23.27 7.28
N ALA A 155 -4.59 22.33 6.47
CA ALA A 155 -3.24 21.80 6.53
C ALA A 155 -2.27 22.66 5.71
N ARG A 156 -1.50 23.53 6.37
CA ARG A 156 -0.46 24.35 5.71
C ARG A 156 0.81 23.54 5.49
N LYS A 157 1.43 23.11 6.58
CA LYS A 157 2.68 22.35 6.58
C LYS A 157 2.82 21.64 7.92
N MET A 158 2.51 20.35 7.93
CA MET A 158 2.71 19.51 9.11
C MET A 158 4.21 19.33 9.39
N LYS A 159 4.56 19.22 10.66
CA LYS A 159 5.95 19.00 11.10
C LYS A 159 6.00 18.32 12.45
N PHE A 160 7.07 17.58 12.73
CA PHE A 160 7.35 17.11 14.08
C PHE A 160 7.70 18.29 15.00
N VAL A 161 7.40 18.15 16.29
CA VAL A 161 7.76 19.16 17.31
C VAL A 161 9.29 19.32 17.39
N LYS A 162 10.02 18.20 17.38
CA LYS A 162 11.47 18.14 17.19
C LYS A 162 11.77 17.06 16.15
N LYS A 163 12.91 17.14 15.47
CA LYS A 163 13.25 16.15 14.42
C LYS A 163 13.38 14.73 14.99
N GLU A 164 13.88 14.65 16.22
CA GLU A 164 14.12 13.41 16.96
C GLU A 164 12.86 12.95 17.70
N ASP A 165 11.98 13.89 18.05
CA ASP A 165 10.73 13.61 18.76
C ASP A 165 9.58 13.36 17.77
N ARG A 166 9.34 12.07 17.51
CA ARG A 166 8.27 11.58 16.63
C ARG A 166 6.97 11.27 17.39
N THR A 167 6.88 11.62 18.67
CA THR A 167 5.66 11.42 19.47
C THR A 167 4.58 12.43 19.13
N ARG A 168 4.97 13.61 18.62
CA ARG A 168 4.06 14.72 18.36
C ARG A 168 4.23 15.33 16.98
N VAL A 169 3.12 15.51 16.29
CA VAL A 169 3.02 16.16 14.98
C VAL A 169 2.22 17.44 15.13
N ILE A 170 2.84 18.58 14.86
CA ILE A 170 2.15 19.85 14.71
C ILE A 170 1.42 19.81 13.38
N TYR A 171 0.09 19.80 13.42
CA TYR A 171 -0.77 19.79 12.24
C TYR A 171 -0.89 21.20 11.66
N ASN A 172 -1.25 22.16 12.52
CA ASN A 172 -1.29 23.60 12.23
C ASN A 172 -1.22 24.41 13.55
N ASP A 173 -1.59 25.69 13.51
CA ASP A 173 -1.53 26.59 14.67
C ASP A 173 -2.56 26.25 15.76
N PHE A 174 -3.57 25.43 15.44
CA PHE A 174 -4.68 25.09 16.34
C PHE A 174 -4.59 23.68 16.91
N ILE A 175 -4.04 22.74 16.12
CA ILE A 175 -4.06 21.30 16.39
C ILE A 175 -2.63 20.74 16.39
N THR A 176 -2.31 19.99 17.43
CA THR A 176 -1.13 19.11 17.53
C THR A 176 -1.60 17.70 17.85
N ILE A 177 -1.06 16.72 17.15
CA ILE A 177 -1.42 15.30 17.28
C ILE A 177 -0.35 14.63 18.13
N GLU A 178 -0.75 14.02 19.24
CA GLU A 178 0.10 13.16 20.06
C GLU A 178 -0.22 11.69 19.78
N ILE A 179 0.82 10.94 19.43
CA ILE A 179 0.76 9.53 19.02
C ILE A 179 1.31 8.67 20.15
N SER A 180 0.42 7.99 20.86
CA SER A 180 0.75 7.14 22.01
C SER A 180 1.73 6.01 21.64
N GLN A 181 1.49 5.33 20.52
CA GLN A 181 2.35 4.24 20.02
C GLN A 181 3.31 4.72 18.91
N SER A 182 4.02 5.82 19.15
CA SER A 182 4.85 6.46 18.12
C SER A 182 5.86 5.50 17.47
N VAL A 183 6.68 4.78 18.24
CA VAL A 183 7.75 3.89 17.71
C VAL A 183 7.22 2.90 16.65
N PRO A 184 6.26 2.00 16.94
CA PRO A 184 5.77 1.04 15.95
C PRO A 184 5.07 1.69 14.75
N THR A 185 4.45 2.88 14.91
CA THR A 185 3.83 3.60 13.80
C THR A 185 4.81 3.95 12.68
N TYR A 186 6.08 4.26 13.01
CA TYR A 186 7.07 4.64 12.00
C TYR A 186 7.82 3.46 11.38
N ASN A 187 7.58 2.23 11.84
CA ASN A 187 8.27 1.03 11.35
C ASN A 187 7.84 0.64 9.93
N TYR A 188 6.60 0.96 9.54
CA TYR A 188 6.15 0.71 8.18
C TYR A 188 6.74 1.74 7.21
N VAL A 189 7.83 1.35 6.53
CA VAL A 189 8.61 2.19 5.62
C VAL A 189 8.34 1.83 4.16
N VAL A 190 7.99 2.85 3.38
CA VAL A 190 7.81 2.77 1.93
C VAL A 190 8.74 3.78 1.26
N ASN A 191 9.58 3.34 0.32
CA ASN A 191 10.48 4.23 -0.44
C ASN A 191 11.37 5.16 0.46
N GLY A 192 11.90 4.60 1.56
CA GLY A 192 12.87 5.29 2.45
C GLY A 192 12.28 6.24 3.50
N LYS A 193 10.95 6.35 3.60
CA LYS A 193 10.24 7.11 4.65
C LYS A 193 9.11 6.28 5.23
N SER A 194 8.71 6.54 6.48
CA SER A 194 7.52 5.89 7.01
C SER A 194 6.28 6.31 6.21
N ALA A 195 5.26 5.46 6.17
CA ALA A 195 3.99 5.80 5.53
C ALA A 195 3.39 7.11 6.12
N LEU A 196 3.48 7.29 7.44
CA LEU A 196 3.04 8.52 8.09
C LEU A 196 3.88 9.75 7.69
N GLU A 197 5.21 9.61 7.56
CA GLU A 197 6.07 10.71 7.08
C GLU A 197 5.72 11.14 5.65
N TRP A 198 5.25 10.21 4.80
CA TRP A 198 4.73 10.55 3.49
C TRP A 198 3.47 11.41 3.56
N VAL A 199 2.52 11.08 4.45
CA VAL A 199 1.32 11.89 4.67
C VAL A 199 1.69 13.28 5.15
N ILE A 200 2.51 13.39 6.21
CA ILE A 200 2.99 14.67 6.76
C ILE A 200 3.66 15.52 5.68
N LYS A 201 4.45 14.89 4.80
CA LYS A 201 5.14 15.57 3.70
C LYS A 201 4.18 16.00 2.58
N ARG A 202 3.23 15.16 2.18
CA ARG A 202 2.40 15.37 0.98
C ARG A 202 1.15 16.21 1.27
N GLN A 203 0.55 16.06 2.44
CA GLN A 203 -0.60 16.87 2.91
C GLN A 203 -0.14 18.26 3.37
N SER A 204 0.23 19.09 2.39
CA SER A 204 0.74 20.45 2.61
C SER A 204 0.40 21.38 1.45
N VAL A 205 0.54 22.67 1.68
CA VAL A 205 0.51 23.69 0.62
C VAL A 205 1.94 23.93 0.14
N ARG A 206 2.15 23.80 -1.17
CA ARG A 206 3.43 24.02 -1.83
C ARG A 206 3.24 24.90 -3.05
N GLN A 207 4.25 25.67 -3.36
CA GLN A 207 4.32 26.43 -4.59
C GLN A 207 5.65 26.11 -5.25
N ASP A 208 5.58 25.72 -6.51
CA ASP A 208 6.78 25.54 -7.31
C ASP A 208 7.42 26.92 -7.60
N LYS A 209 8.75 27.01 -7.48
CA LYS A 209 9.43 28.32 -7.57
C LYS A 209 9.50 28.85 -9.00
N ASP A 210 9.58 27.96 -9.99
CA ASP A 210 9.82 28.36 -11.37
C ASP A 210 8.49 28.59 -12.08
N SER A 211 7.57 27.63 -11.99
CA SER A 211 6.24 27.73 -12.60
C SER A 211 5.25 28.56 -11.78
N GLN A 212 5.54 28.83 -10.50
CA GLN A 212 4.63 29.47 -9.55
C GLN A 212 3.31 28.71 -9.32
N ILE A 213 3.20 27.48 -9.83
CA ILE A 213 2.01 26.64 -9.67
C ILE A 213 1.88 26.23 -8.21
N LYS A 214 0.70 26.54 -7.64
CA LYS A 214 0.36 26.18 -6.27
C LYS A 214 -0.29 24.81 -6.22
N ASN A 215 0.33 23.89 -5.49
CA ASN A 215 -0.25 22.61 -5.10
C ASN A 215 -0.81 22.73 -3.67
N ASN A 216 -2.13 22.71 -3.52
CA ASN A 216 -2.82 22.78 -2.25
C ASN A 216 -3.58 21.48 -1.96
N ALA A 217 -3.04 20.64 -1.06
CA ALA A 217 -3.68 19.38 -0.70
C ALA A 217 -5.11 19.54 -0.13
N ASN A 218 -5.42 20.69 0.48
CA ASN A 218 -6.76 20.97 1.00
C ASN A 218 -7.81 21.14 -0.12
N ASP A 219 -7.39 21.39 -1.36
CA ASP A 219 -8.35 21.49 -2.48
C ASP A 219 -8.97 20.11 -2.77
N TRP A 220 -8.21 19.01 -2.63
CA TRP A 220 -8.73 17.65 -2.74
C TRP A 220 -9.74 17.34 -1.63
N ALA A 221 -9.38 17.66 -0.39
CA ALA A 221 -10.23 17.50 0.78
C ALA A 221 -11.58 18.23 0.61
N ASN A 222 -11.55 19.45 0.09
CA ASN A 222 -12.75 20.27 -0.08
C ASN A 222 -13.57 19.93 -1.33
N LYS A 223 -12.92 19.66 -2.47
CA LYS A 223 -13.60 19.56 -3.78
C LYS A 223 -13.94 18.13 -4.17
N THR A 224 -13.17 17.16 -3.69
CA THR A 224 -13.33 15.76 -4.09
C THR A 224 -13.85 14.91 -2.95
N MET A 225 -13.30 15.07 -1.75
CA MET A 225 -13.73 14.28 -0.59
C MET A 225 -14.93 14.89 0.15
N ASP A 226 -15.26 16.17 -0.11
CA ASP A 226 -16.21 16.97 0.66
C ASP A 226 -16.04 16.83 2.19
N ASN A 227 -14.78 16.69 2.62
CA ASN A 227 -14.41 16.49 4.01
C ASN A 227 -13.18 17.34 4.34
N ARG A 228 -13.41 18.43 5.08
CA ARG A 228 -12.36 19.36 5.49
C ARG A 228 -11.38 18.76 6.50
N GLY A 229 -11.84 17.79 7.30
CA GLY A 229 -11.03 17.02 8.24
C GLY A 229 -10.19 15.94 7.59
N TYR A 230 -10.36 15.69 6.28
CA TYR A 230 -9.69 14.61 5.55
C TYR A 230 -8.17 14.55 5.78
N PRO A 231 -7.38 15.63 5.72
CA PRO A 231 -5.93 15.52 5.94
C PRO A 231 -5.58 15.12 7.38
N LEU A 232 -6.38 15.51 8.36
CA LEU A 232 -6.22 15.13 9.77
C LEU A 232 -6.60 13.66 9.99
N GLU A 233 -7.75 13.25 9.45
CA GLU A 233 -8.20 11.86 9.50
C GLU A 233 -7.22 10.94 8.78
N LEU A 234 -6.66 11.36 7.64
CA LEU A 234 -5.69 10.57 6.88
C LEU A 234 -4.44 10.27 7.72
N VAL A 235 -4.00 11.20 8.57
CA VAL A 235 -2.92 10.93 9.54
C VAL A 235 -3.34 9.79 10.48
N GLN A 236 -4.54 9.85 11.06
CA GLN A 236 -5.05 8.81 11.95
C GLN A 236 -5.21 7.45 11.25
N ARG A 237 -5.74 7.44 10.03
CA ARG A 237 -5.96 6.23 9.23
C ARG A 237 -4.63 5.57 8.85
N VAL A 238 -3.64 6.36 8.45
CA VAL A 238 -2.31 5.83 8.11
C VAL A 238 -1.56 5.33 9.35
N ILE A 239 -1.83 5.86 10.55
CA ILE A 239 -1.35 5.24 11.80
C ILE A 239 -1.93 3.83 11.93
N THR A 240 -3.26 3.66 11.80
CA THR A 240 -3.91 2.33 11.82
C THR A 240 -3.30 1.40 10.79
N VAL A 241 -3.23 1.83 9.53
CA VAL A 241 -2.66 1.04 8.42
C VAL A 241 -1.23 0.62 8.72
N SER A 242 -0.40 1.52 9.26
CA SER A 242 0.99 1.20 9.60
C SER A 242 1.08 0.13 10.69
N LEU A 243 0.28 0.26 11.76
CA LEU A 243 0.28 -0.70 12.86
C LEU A 243 -0.28 -2.08 12.44
N GLU A 244 -1.40 -2.10 11.71
CA GLU A 244 -2.00 -3.35 11.21
C GLU A 244 -1.09 -4.05 10.19
N THR A 245 -0.40 -3.29 9.32
CA THR A 245 0.60 -3.84 8.41
C THR A 245 1.70 -4.55 9.18
N MET A 246 2.26 -3.90 10.20
CA MET A 246 3.33 -4.51 11.00
C MET A 246 2.87 -5.73 11.81
N LYS A 247 1.60 -5.80 12.22
CA LYS A 247 1.03 -7.01 12.83
C LYS A 247 1.01 -8.17 11.86
N ILE A 248 0.52 -7.95 10.63
CA ILE A 248 0.48 -9.00 9.59
C ILE A 248 1.92 -9.46 9.24
N VAL A 249 2.85 -8.52 9.09
CA VAL A 249 4.28 -8.82 8.85
C VAL A 249 4.89 -9.65 9.98
N ALA A 250 4.55 -9.35 11.23
CA ALA A 250 5.02 -10.10 12.39
C ALA A 250 4.45 -11.53 12.43
N GLU A 251 3.16 -11.72 12.10
CA GLU A 251 2.53 -13.04 11.98
C GLU A 251 3.25 -13.92 10.94
N ILE A 252 3.60 -13.35 9.79
CA ILE A 252 4.32 -14.07 8.73
C ILE A 252 5.72 -14.48 9.20
N SER A 253 6.41 -13.60 9.93
CA SER A 253 7.76 -13.86 10.43
C SER A 253 7.79 -15.03 11.42
N GLN A 254 6.66 -15.35 12.08
CA GLN A 254 6.52 -16.51 12.96
C GLN A 254 6.39 -17.85 12.20
N LEU A 255 6.14 -17.84 10.89
CA LEU A 255 6.08 -19.06 10.08
C LEU A 255 7.46 -19.74 9.93
N GLY A 256 8.54 -19.00 10.18
CA GLY A 256 9.92 -19.49 10.21
C GLY A 256 10.86 -18.72 9.28
N GLU A 257 12.14 -19.10 9.34
CA GLU A 257 13.16 -18.59 8.40
C GLU A 257 12.88 -19.08 6.98
N ILE A 258 13.40 -18.39 5.97
CA ILE A 258 13.15 -18.75 4.56
C ILE A 258 13.50 -20.20 4.27
N GLU A 259 14.62 -20.68 4.81
CA GLU A 259 15.07 -22.07 4.63
C GLU A 259 14.05 -23.09 5.12
N THR A 260 13.19 -22.70 6.05
CA THR A 260 12.12 -23.55 6.60
C THR A 260 10.80 -23.40 5.85
N ILE A 261 10.53 -22.24 5.24
CA ILE A 261 9.26 -21.95 4.56
C ILE A 261 9.34 -22.05 3.03
N ALA A 262 10.53 -22.08 2.44
CA ALA A 262 10.76 -22.20 1.01
C ALA A 262 11.06 -23.65 0.61
N LEU A 263 10.59 -24.03 -0.58
CA LEU A 263 11.02 -25.22 -1.29
C LEU A 263 12.44 -24.95 -1.84
N ALA A 264 13.38 -25.85 -1.54
CA ALA A 264 14.75 -25.72 -2.03
C ALA A 264 14.80 -25.62 -3.56
N GLU A 265 15.68 -24.75 -4.07
CA GLU A 265 16.01 -24.57 -5.49
C GLU A 265 14.93 -23.98 -6.41
N ALA A 266 13.74 -23.60 -5.91
CA ALA A 266 12.69 -23.00 -6.72
C ALA A 266 12.53 -21.50 -6.45
N ILE A 267 13.34 -20.66 -7.11
CA ILE A 267 13.18 -19.20 -7.10
C ILE A 267 12.89 -18.71 -8.52
N LEU A 268 11.65 -18.27 -8.76
CA LEU A 268 11.17 -17.83 -10.07
C LEU A 268 11.27 -16.30 -10.20
N PRO A 269 11.78 -15.75 -11.32
CA PRO A 269 11.77 -14.29 -11.55
C PRO A 269 10.34 -13.78 -11.53
N VAL A 270 10.07 -12.65 -10.84
CA VAL A 270 8.72 -12.06 -10.84
C VAL A 270 8.24 -11.75 -12.26
N SER A 271 9.14 -11.35 -13.16
CA SER A 271 8.83 -11.06 -14.57
C SER A 271 8.45 -12.29 -15.40
N HIS A 272 8.64 -13.51 -14.89
CA HIS A 272 8.17 -14.73 -15.55
C HIS A 272 6.84 -15.21 -14.96
N LEU A 273 6.44 -14.66 -13.80
CA LEU A 273 5.19 -14.99 -13.12
C LEU A 273 4.03 -14.09 -13.58
N LEU A 274 4.35 -12.90 -14.09
CA LEU A 274 3.48 -11.75 -14.37
C LEU A 274 3.72 -11.17 -15.77
#